data_AF-A0A351BIM1-F1
#
_entry.id   AF-A0A351BIM1-F1
#
_cell.length_a   1.000
_cell.length_b   1.000
_cell.length_c   1.000
_cell.angle_alpha   90.00
_cell.angle_beta   90.00
_cell.angle_gamma   90.00
#
_symmetry.space_group_name_H-M   'P 1'
#
loop_
_entity.id
_entity.type
_entity.pdbx_description
1 polymer ?
#
loop_
_entity_poly.entity_id
_entity_poly.type
_entity_poly.pdbx_seq_one_letter_code
_entity_poly.pdbx_strand_id
1 'polypeptide(L)'
;NRDAWDAIRLTLITAAIAVPLNPVFGVAAAWSIAKFEFRGKRLLITFIDLPFSVSPVISGLIYVLLFGAQGWFGPWLQEHDIQIIFAVPGIVLATIFVTFPFVARELIPLMEAQGSEEEEAAVVLGASGWQVFWHITLPNIKWGLLYGVILCNARAMGEFGAV
;
A
#
# COMPACT_ATOMS: atom_id res chain seq x y z
N ASN A 1 -23.04 -25.76 -3.13
CA ASN A 1 -22.25 -24.51 -3.23
C ASN A 1 -20.80 -24.73 -2.78
N ARG A 2 -19.98 -25.41 -3.59
CA ARG A 2 -18.51 -25.47 -3.35
C ARG A 2 -17.84 -24.17 -3.80
N ASP A 3 -18.31 -23.60 -4.91
CA ASP A 3 -17.77 -22.37 -5.50
C ASP A 3 -17.85 -21.16 -4.56
N ALA A 4 -18.92 -21.06 -3.75
CA ALA A 4 -19.05 -20.00 -2.75
C ALA A 4 -18.02 -20.13 -1.61
N TRP A 5 -17.71 -21.36 -1.18
CA TRP A 5 -16.70 -21.60 -0.15
C TRP A 5 -15.29 -21.36 -0.65
N ASP A 6 -15.01 -21.73 -1.90
CA ASP A 6 -13.71 -21.49 -2.53
C ASP A 6 -13.47 -19.98 -2.78
N ALA A 7 -14.50 -19.24 -3.21
CA ALA A 7 -14.45 -17.79 -3.34
C ALA A 7 -14.20 -17.11 -1.98
N ILE A 8 -14.91 -17.52 -0.92
CA ILE A 8 -14.70 -17.00 0.44
C ILE A 8 -13.27 -17.27 0.93
N ARG A 9 -12.75 -18.49 0.69
CA ARG A 9 -11.40 -18.87 1.09
C ARG A 9 -10.33 -18.06 0.35
N LEU A 10 -10.52 -17.83 -0.95
CA LEU A 10 -9.62 -17.02 -1.76
C LEU A 10 -9.57 -15.57 -1.26
N THR A 11 -10.73 -14.98 -0.99
CA THR A 11 -10.84 -13.61 -0.46
C THR A 11 -10.23 -13.50 0.94
N LEU A 12 -10.45 -14.49 1.83
CA LEU A 12 -9.85 -14.52 3.17
C LEU A 12 -8.32 -14.58 3.12
N ILE A 13 -7.75 -15.43 2.27
CA ILE A 13 -6.29 -15.54 2.11
C ILE A 13 -5.72 -14.24 1.53
N THR A 14 -6.38 -13.68 0.53
CA THR A 14 -5.99 -12.42 -0.11
C THR A 14 -6.00 -11.28 0.90
N ALA A 15 -7.09 -11.13 1.66
CA ALA A 15 -7.22 -10.11 2.70
C ALA A 15 -6.18 -10.29 3.82
N ALA A 16 -5.94 -11.53 4.26
CA ALA A 16 -4.95 -11.81 5.30
C ALA A 16 -3.51 -11.40 4.91
N ILE A 17 -3.20 -11.36 3.61
CA ILE A 17 -1.89 -10.94 3.10
C ILE A 17 -1.88 -9.43 2.76
N ALA A 18 -2.92 -8.94 2.07
CA ALA A 18 -2.98 -7.56 1.62
C ALA A 18 -3.12 -6.56 2.78
N VAL A 19 -3.96 -6.89 3.78
CA VAL A 19 -4.24 -6.01 4.92
C VAL A 19 -3.00 -5.66 5.73
N PRO A 20 -2.07 -6.57 6.09
CA PRO A 20 -0.84 -6.20 6.78
C PRO A 20 0.21 -5.57 5.85
N LEU A 21 0.24 -5.90 4.56
CA LEU A 21 1.19 -5.28 3.63
C LEU A 21 0.86 -3.81 3.34
N ASN A 22 -0.42 -3.46 3.26
CA ASN A 22 -0.89 -2.09 3.05
C ASN A 22 -0.29 -1.06 4.02
N PRO A 23 -0.38 -1.24 5.35
CA PRO A 23 0.22 -0.32 6.30
C PRO A 23 1.75 -0.35 6.23
N VAL A 24 2.38 -1.49 5.95
CA VAL A 24 3.84 -1.55 5.80
C VAL A 24 4.31 -0.67 4.64
N PHE A 25 3.72 -0.82 3.46
CA PHE A 25 4.06 0.00 2.29
C PHE A 25 3.62 1.46 2.46
N GLY A 26 2.43 1.69 3.03
CA GLY A 26 1.91 3.03 3.30
C GLY A 26 2.75 3.82 4.30
N VAL A 27 3.16 3.20 5.40
CA VAL A 27 4.07 3.78 6.40
C VAL A 27 5.44 4.03 5.78
N ALA A 28 5.99 3.09 5.02
CA ALA A 28 7.28 3.27 4.38
C ALA A 28 7.27 4.45 3.39
N ALA A 29 6.20 4.57 2.59
CA ALA A 29 6.02 5.69 1.66
C ALA A 29 5.83 7.02 2.40
N ALA A 30 4.98 7.06 3.43
CA ALA A 30 4.73 8.25 4.22
C ALA A 30 5.99 8.71 4.96
N TRP A 31 6.73 7.79 5.58
CA TRP A 31 7.99 8.06 6.25
C TRP A 31 9.04 8.60 5.27
N SER A 32 9.15 7.98 4.10
CA SER A 32 10.06 8.44 3.05
C SER A 32 9.76 9.89 2.63
N ILE A 33 8.48 10.23 2.45
CA ILE A 33 8.06 11.56 1.96
C ILE A 33 8.13 12.61 3.07
N ALA A 34 7.63 12.30 4.26
CA ALA A 34 7.54 13.24 5.36
C ALA A 34 8.90 13.54 5.99
N LYS A 35 9.82 12.55 6.03
CA LYS A 35 11.09 12.67 6.76
C LYS A 35 12.32 12.90 5.88
N PHE A 36 12.26 12.61 4.59
CA PHE A 36 13.41 12.78 3.68
C PHE A 36 13.13 13.82 2.58
N GLU A 37 14.08 14.73 2.42
CA GLU A 37 14.11 15.72 1.33
C GLU A 37 14.99 15.18 0.18
N PHE A 38 14.37 14.68 -0.89
CA PHE A 38 15.08 14.18 -2.07
C PHE A 38 14.44 14.69 -3.38
N ARG A 39 15.25 14.86 -4.43
CA ARG A 39 14.82 15.45 -5.73
C ARG A 39 13.65 14.70 -6.40
N GLY A 40 13.46 13.42 -6.09
CA GLY A 40 12.38 12.57 -6.60
C GLY A 40 11.07 12.59 -5.79
N LYS A 41 10.98 13.35 -4.69
CA LYS A 41 9.82 13.35 -3.77
C LYS A 41 8.50 13.63 -4.49
N ARG A 42 8.51 14.58 -5.43
CA ARG A 42 7.34 14.95 -6.24
C ARG A 42 6.86 13.81 -7.14
N LEU A 43 7.78 13.00 -7.68
CA LEU A 43 7.41 11.83 -8.48
C LEU A 43 6.74 10.77 -7.60
N LEU A 44 7.28 10.50 -6.42
CA LEU A 44 6.69 9.54 -5.48
C LEU A 44 5.29 9.97 -5.03
N ILE A 45 5.09 11.24 -4.69
CA ILE A 45 3.76 11.78 -4.38
C ILE A 45 2.80 11.58 -5.57
N THR A 46 3.25 11.89 -6.79
CA THR A 46 2.45 11.68 -8.00
C THR A 46 2.08 10.22 -8.20
N PHE A 47 3.00 9.28 -7.96
CA PHE A 47 2.73 7.84 -8.02
C PHE A 47 1.74 7.38 -6.96
N ILE A 48 1.75 7.97 -5.77
CA ILE A 48 0.78 7.68 -4.70
C ILE A 48 -0.61 8.24 -5.06
N ASP A 49 -0.68 9.40 -5.69
CA ASP A 49 -1.96 9.99 -6.10
C ASP A 49 -2.52 9.42 -7.42
N LEU A 50 -1.70 8.69 -8.20
CA LEU A 50 -2.08 8.12 -9.50
C LEU A 50 -3.26 7.14 -9.40
N PRO A 51 -3.30 6.16 -8.48
CA PRO A 51 -4.41 5.22 -8.34
C PRO A 51 -5.75 5.91 -8.04
N PHE A 52 -5.73 7.06 -7.36
CA PHE A 52 -6.93 7.85 -7.08
C PHE A 52 -7.44 8.64 -8.29
N SER A 53 -6.50 9.06 -9.15
CA SER A 53 -6.82 9.82 -10.35
C SER A 53 -7.35 8.93 -11.47
N VAL A 54 -7.06 7.64 -11.41
CA VAL A 54 -7.46 6.64 -12.42
C VAL A 54 -8.73 5.93 -11.96
N SER A 55 -9.72 5.82 -12.86
CA SER A 55 -10.96 5.08 -12.59
C SER A 55 -10.65 3.60 -12.28
N PRO A 56 -11.35 2.94 -11.34
CA PRO A 56 -11.15 1.52 -11.04
C PRO A 56 -11.20 0.61 -12.27
N VAL A 57 -12.05 0.95 -13.26
CA VAL A 57 -12.16 0.22 -14.53
C VAL A 57 -10.86 0.30 -15.32
N ILE A 58 -10.25 1.48 -15.37
CA ILE A 58 -8.97 1.70 -16.08
C ILE A 58 -7.85 0.99 -15.33
N SER A 59 -7.83 1.03 -14.00
CA SER A 59 -6.87 0.28 -13.18
C SER A 59 -6.95 -1.22 -13.44
N GLY A 60 -8.16 -1.77 -13.53
CA GLY A 60 -8.37 -3.17 -13.93
C GLY A 60 -7.85 -3.48 -15.34
N LEU A 61 -8.11 -2.60 -16.31
CA LEU A 61 -7.60 -2.75 -17.68
C LEU A 61 -6.07 -2.69 -17.73
N ILE A 62 -5.44 -1.75 -17.01
CA ILE A 62 -3.97 -1.66 -16.91
C ILE A 62 -3.40 -2.94 -16.32
N TYR A 63 -4.03 -3.51 -15.29
CA TYR A 63 -3.63 -4.79 -14.72
C TYR A 63 -3.69 -5.93 -15.75
N VAL A 64 -4.78 -6.01 -16.52
CA VAL A 64 -4.93 -6.98 -17.61
C VAL A 64 -3.91 -6.73 -18.74
N LEU A 65 -3.52 -5.49 -19.00
CA LEU A 65 -2.54 -5.16 -20.03
C LEU A 65 -1.09 -5.40 -19.57
N LEU A 66 -0.78 -5.24 -18.28
CA LEU A 66 0.56 -5.49 -17.74
C LEU A 66 0.81 -6.96 -17.49
N PHE A 67 -0.14 -7.63 -16.83
CA PHE A 67 -0.04 -9.03 -16.41
C PHE A 67 -0.80 -10.00 -17.33
N GLY A 68 -1.41 -9.46 -18.38
CA GLY A 68 -2.01 -10.16 -19.53
C GLY A 68 -1.14 -11.26 -20.10
N ALA A 69 -1.76 -12.28 -20.71
CA ALA A 69 -1.01 -13.24 -21.54
C ALA A 69 -0.25 -12.57 -22.70
N GLN A 70 -0.69 -11.38 -23.12
CA GLN A 70 -0.02 -10.52 -24.11
C GLN A 70 0.63 -9.27 -23.48
N GLY A 71 0.72 -9.20 -22.15
CA GLY A 71 1.24 -8.04 -21.43
C GLY A 71 2.76 -8.01 -21.35
N TRP A 72 3.32 -6.88 -20.92
CA TRP A 72 4.77 -6.68 -20.84
C TRP A 72 5.46 -7.70 -19.91
N PHE A 73 4.76 -8.12 -18.85
CA PHE A 73 5.23 -9.13 -17.89
C PHE A 73 4.68 -10.53 -18.19
N GLY A 74 3.70 -10.67 -19.08
CA GLY A 74 3.02 -11.92 -19.44
C GLY A 74 3.94 -13.08 -19.84
N PRO A 75 4.87 -12.87 -20.79
CA PRO A 75 5.77 -13.93 -21.25
C PRO A 75 6.67 -14.48 -20.13
N TRP A 76 7.25 -13.59 -19.31
CA TRP A 76 8.14 -13.98 -18.20
C TRP A 76 7.40 -14.73 -17.10
N LEU A 77 6.14 -14.35 -16.85
CA LEU A 77 5.27 -15.02 -15.89
C LEU A 77 4.78 -16.39 -16.37
N GLN A 78 4.51 -16.53 -17.67
CA GLN A 78 4.20 -17.82 -18.29
C GLN A 78 5.40 -18.78 -18.25
N GLU A 79 6.62 -18.28 -18.43
CA GLU A 79 7.84 -19.08 -18.31
C GLU A 79 8.08 -19.62 -16.89
N HIS A 80 7.54 -18.96 -15.86
CA HIS A 80 7.65 -19.38 -14.46
C HIS A 80 6.39 -20.07 -13.91
N ASP A 81 5.40 -20.39 -14.76
CA ASP A 81 4.11 -20.97 -14.36
C ASP A 81 3.32 -20.14 -13.32
N ILE A 82 3.62 -18.84 -13.22
CA ILE A 82 2.96 -17.94 -12.27
C ILE A 82 1.76 -17.31 -12.97
N GLN A 83 0.56 -17.74 -12.61
CA GLN A 83 -0.67 -17.08 -13.02
C GLN A 83 -0.92 -15.87 -12.13
N ILE A 84 -0.97 -14.66 -12.70
CA ILE A 84 -1.32 -13.42 -11.98
C ILE A 84 -2.74 -12.96 -12.29
N ILE A 85 -3.18 -13.05 -13.55
CA ILE A 85 -4.55 -12.64 -13.92
C ILE A 85 -5.55 -13.60 -13.28
N PHE A 86 -6.52 -13.07 -12.53
CA PHE A 86 -7.54 -13.83 -11.81
C PHE A 86 -7.01 -14.81 -10.75
N ALA A 87 -5.74 -14.68 -10.36
CA ALA A 87 -5.12 -15.48 -9.30
C ALA A 87 -4.89 -14.66 -8.03
N VAL A 88 -4.77 -15.35 -6.89
CA VAL A 88 -4.50 -14.76 -5.56
C VAL A 88 -3.41 -13.66 -5.60
N PRO A 89 -2.21 -13.87 -6.18
CA PRO A 89 -1.16 -12.85 -6.17
C PRO A 89 -1.54 -11.58 -6.95
N GLY A 90 -2.26 -11.69 -8.07
CA GLY A 90 -2.69 -10.53 -8.84
C GLY A 90 -3.77 -9.72 -8.13
N ILE A 91 -4.71 -10.40 -7.48
CA ILE A 91 -5.74 -9.74 -6.67
C ILE A 91 -5.08 -9.02 -5.49
N VAL A 92 -4.15 -9.67 -4.78
CA VAL A 92 -3.39 -9.04 -3.67
C VAL A 92 -2.66 -7.79 -4.15
N LEU A 93 -1.92 -7.87 -5.27
CA LEU A 93 -1.19 -6.72 -5.80
C LEU A 93 -2.12 -5.58 -6.22
N ALA A 94 -3.24 -5.90 -6.89
CA ALA A 94 -4.23 -4.90 -7.30
C ALA A 94 -4.87 -4.22 -6.08
N THR A 95 -5.25 -5.00 -5.07
CA THR A 95 -5.77 -4.47 -3.82
C THR A 95 -4.73 -3.56 -3.18
N ILE A 96 -3.48 -4.00 -3.03
CA ILE A 96 -2.42 -3.18 -2.41
C ILE A 96 -2.25 -1.88 -3.18
N PHE A 97 -2.10 -1.94 -4.51
CA PHE A 97 -1.91 -0.77 -5.37
C PHE A 97 -3.01 0.29 -5.21
N VAL A 98 -4.27 -0.13 -5.06
CA VAL A 98 -5.41 0.77 -4.89
C VAL A 98 -5.53 1.27 -3.44
N THR A 99 -5.12 0.48 -2.45
CA THR A 99 -5.44 0.72 -1.04
C THR A 99 -4.28 1.29 -0.22
N PHE A 100 -3.02 0.96 -0.51
CA PHE A 100 -1.86 1.55 0.15
C PHE A 100 -1.81 3.10 0.09
N PRO A 101 -2.25 3.75 -1.01
CA PRO A 101 -2.22 5.21 -1.10
C PRO A 101 -3.06 5.90 -0.04
N PHE A 102 -4.15 5.27 0.42
CA PHE A 102 -5.00 5.80 1.49
C PHE A 102 -4.22 5.96 2.79
N VAL A 103 -3.43 4.93 3.15
CA VAL A 103 -2.61 4.96 4.36
C VAL A 103 -1.52 6.02 4.23
N ALA A 104 -0.87 6.11 3.07
CA ALA A 104 0.16 7.10 2.83
C ALA A 104 -0.39 8.54 2.93
N ARG A 105 -1.54 8.82 2.30
CA ARG A 105 -2.17 10.14 2.29
C ARG A 105 -2.67 10.61 3.66
N GLU A 106 -3.00 9.68 4.56
CA GLU A 106 -3.36 9.99 5.94
C GLU A 106 -2.11 10.26 6.80
N LEU A 107 -1.06 9.43 6.63
CA LEU A 107 0.14 9.51 7.44
C LEU A 107 1.07 10.66 7.05
N ILE A 108 1.20 11.00 5.77
CA ILE A 108 2.06 12.10 5.30
C ILE A 108 1.75 13.42 6.04
N PRO A 109 0.52 13.97 5.98
CA PRO A 109 0.20 15.24 6.62
C PRO A 109 0.29 15.17 8.14
N LEU A 110 -0.03 14.00 8.73
CA LEU A 110 0.13 13.78 10.17
C LEU A 110 1.60 13.88 10.60
N MET A 111 2.49 13.20 9.87
CA MET A 111 3.93 13.18 10.16
C MET A 111 4.58 14.53 9.90
N GLU A 112 4.12 15.26 8.88
CA GLU A 112 4.56 16.64 8.61
C GLU A 112 4.11 17.60 9.72
N ALA A 113 2.87 17.47 10.22
CA ALA A 113 2.35 18.28 11.31
C ALA A 113 3.01 17.98 12.68
N GLN A 114 3.40 16.73 12.94
CA GLN A 114 4.15 16.34 14.14
C GLN A 114 5.58 16.89 14.17
N GLY A 115 6.14 17.28 13.01
CA GLY A 115 7.50 17.77 12.91
C GLY A 115 8.57 16.69 13.08
N SER A 116 9.83 17.10 13.18
CA SER A 116 11.03 16.24 13.31
C SER A 116 11.85 16.50 14.58
N GLU A 117 11.39 17.37 15.49
CA GLU A 117 12.17 17.82 16.65
C GLU A 117 12.61 16.65 17.57
N GLU A 118 11.70 15.73 17.90
CA GLU A 118 12.02 14.57 18.73
C GLU A 118 13.01 13.61 18.04
N GLU A 119 12.88 13.46 16.71
CA GLU A 119 13.74 12.59 15.91
C GLU A 119 15.14 13.18 15.77
N GLU A 120 15.24 14.49 15.55
CA GLU A 120 16.52 15.23 15.50
C GLU A 120 17.23 15.18 16.85
N ALA A 121 16.50 15.37 17.95
CA ALA A 121 17.06 15.24 19.30
C ALA A 121 17.65 13.84 19.55
N ALA A 122 16.96 12.79 19.11
CA ALA A 122 17.45 11.42 19.23
C ALA A 122 18.69 11.15 18.37
N VAL A 123 18.73 11.66 17.14
CA VAL A 123 19.93 11.56 16.28
C VAL A 123 21.12 12.28 16.92
N VAL A 124 20.91 13.47 17.51
CA VAL A 124 21.95 14.21 18.24
C VAL A 124 22.47 13.42 19.46
N LEU A 125 21.59 12.66 20.13
CA LEU A 125 21.96 11.75 21.23
C LEU A 125 22.65 10.46 20.75
N GLY A 126 22.88 10.29 19.44
CA GLY A 126 23.58 9.15 18.86
C GLY A 126 22.67 7.99 18.44
N ALA A 127 21.35 8.19 18.39
CA ALA A 127 20.43 7.17 17.89
C ALA A 127 20.60 6.99 16.37
N SER A 128 20.66 5.73 15.93
CA SER A 128 20.60 5.37 14.51
C SER A 128 19.21 5.61 13.93
N GLY A 129 19.10 5.86 12.63
CA GLY A 129 17.80 6.09 11.98
C GLY A 129 16.79 4.95 12.16
N TRP A 130 17.26 3.71 12.32
CA TRP A 130 16.40 2.56 12.62
C TRP A 130 15.85 2.59 14.06
N GLN A 131 16.66 3.06 15.02
CA GLN A 131 16.21 3.26 16.40
C GLN A 131 15.17 4.39 16.47
N VAL A 132 15.41 5.50 15.77
CA VAL A 132 14.46 6.62 15.66
C VAL A 132 13.13 6.13 15.09
N PHE A 133 13.15 5.36 14.00
CA PHE A 133 11.94 4.81 13.40
C PHE A 133 11.13 3.95 14.37
N TRP A 134 11.76 2.98 15.05
CA TRP A 134 11.04 2.05 15.92
C TRP A 134 10.62 2.65 17.27
N HIS A 135 11.42 3.56 17.83
CA HIS A 135 11.20 4.07 19.19
C HIS A 135 10.47 5.41 19.22
N ILE A 136 10.48 6.18 18.13
CA ILE A 136 9.90 7.53 18.08
C ILE A 136 8.83 7.58 17.00
N THR A 137 9.20 7.38 15.74
CA THR A 137 8.29 7.55 14.60
C THR A 137 7.09 6.61 14.67
N LEU A 138 7.32 5.29 14.76
CA LEU A 138 6.27 4.27 14.77
C LEU A 138 5.26 4.44 15.95
N PRO A 139 5.69 4.63 17.21
CA PRO A 139 4.76 4.87 18.31
C PRO A 139 4.04 6.23 18.22
N ASN A 140 4.64 7.27 17.63
CA ASN A 140 3.97 8.56 17.43
C ASN A 140 2.90 8.51 16.33
N ILE A 141 3.11 7.72 15.27
CA ILE A 141 2.13 7.56 14.19
C ILE A 141 1.07 6.50 14.47
N LYS A 142 1.16 5.72 15.57
CA LYS A 142 0.30 4.54 15.81
C LYS A 142 -1.20 4.84 15.72
N TRP A 143 -1.63 6.01 16.17
CA TRP A 143 -3.03 6.41 16.13
C TRP A 143 -3.48 6.85 14.73
N GLY A 144 -2.61 7.54 14.00
CA GLY A 144 -2.82 7.85 12.58
C GLY A 144 -2.82 6.61 11.70
N LEU A 145 -1.93 5.67 12.00
CA LEU A 145 -1.85 4.39 11.31
C LEU A 145 -3.14 3.59 11.54
N LEU A 146 -3.64 3.53 12.76
CA LEU A 146 -4.91 2.88 13.07
C LEU A 146 -6.06 3.53 12.27
N TYR A 147 -6.11 4.86 12.20
CA TYR A 147 -7.09 5.60 11.42
C TYR A 147 -6.99 5.28 9.91
N GLY A 148 -5.79 5.34 9.36
CA GLY A 148 -5.52 5.01 7.95
C GLY A 148 -5.87 3.56 7.61
N VAL A 149 -5.57 2.61 8.51
CA VAL A 149 -5.93 1.20 8.35
C VAL A 149 -7.45 1.00 8.41
N ILE A 150 -8.16 1.70 9.30
CA ILE A 150 -9.63 1.63 9.37
C ILE A 150 -10.25 2.18 8.08
N LEU A 151 -9.79 3.32 7.58
CA LEU A 151 -10.25 3.91 6.31
C LEU A 151 -9.96 3.00 5.12
N CYS A 152 -8.75 2.43 5.07
CA CYS A 152 -8.35 1.46 4.07
C CYS A 152 -9.25 0.22 4.07
N ASN A 153 -9.55 -0.34 5.25
CA ASN A 153 -10.44 -1.48 5.37
C ASN A 153 -11.89 -1.13 4.98
N ALA A 154 -12.39 0.04 5.39
CA ALA A 154 -13.71 0.51 5.01
C ALA A 154 -13.85 0.66 3.48
N ARG A 155 -12.82 1.18 2.81
CA ARG A 155 -12.77 1.28 1.34
C ARG A 155 -12.70 -0.08 0.68
N ALA A 156 -11.83 -0.97 1.15
CA ALA A 156 -11.70 -2.32 0.61
C ALA A 156 -13.04 -3.07 0.71
N MET A 157 -13.71 -3.03 1.87
CA MET A 157 -15.07 -3.58 2.05
C MET A 157 -16.09 -2.95 1.09
N GLY A 158 -16.00 -1.63 0.86
CA GLY A 158 -16.86 -0.93 -0.10
C GLY A 158 -16.62 -1.34 -1.56
N GLU A 159 -15.38 -1.67 -1.94
CA GLU A 159 -15.08 -2.19 -3.28
C GLU A 159 -15.58 -3.62 -3.46
N PHE A 160 -15.48 -4.47 -2.44
CA PHE A 160 -16.03 -5.85 -2.49
C PHE A 160 -17.56 -5.89 -2.41
N GLY A 161 -18.23 -4.90 -1.80
CA GLY A 161 -19.69 -4.80 -1.78
C GLY A 161 -20.31 -4.31 -3.10
N ALA A 162 -19.50 -3.79 -4.02
CA ALA A 162 -19.91 -3.38 -5.37
C ALA A 162 -19.68 -4.47 -6.43
N VAL A 163 -19.16 -5.64 -6.03
CA VAL A 163 -18.96 -6.83 -6.87
C VAL A 163 -20.08 -7.83 -6.65
#